data_AF-I1BS80-F1
#
_entry.id   AF-I1BS80-F1
#
_cell.length_a   1.000
_cell.length_b   1.000
_cell.length_c   1.000
_cell.angle_alpha   90.00
_cell.angle_beta   90.00
_cell.angle_gamma   90.00
#
_symmetry.space_group_name_H-M   'P 1'
#
loop_
_entity.id
_entity.type
_entity.pdbx_description
1 polymer ?
#
loop_
_entity_poly.entity_id
_entity_poly.type
_entity_poly.pdbx_seq_one_letter_code
_entity_poly.pdbx_strand_id
1 'polypeptide(L)'
;MFARRPNENKDYNNVLDKTKSSETMKQLETRINEFNDTVLPAIREKIKTSQAASRDKFNQTHRIPTDIPTGSQVTLKNVNRVAKSDPLYVGNYTVKRKTQGGSYVLVDATGALLPRDVPPSQIKVISQEVSLSNTDQSESYDVEAVLHHKGSPGNYLYKVRWKGYGEEDDTWEPASHFHDYRPIQKYWSRISEQEPAREVQLVPKKDTTKKRKNVHRNVTNSKRNRR
;
A
#
# COMPACT_ATOMS: atom_id res chain seq x y z
N MET A 1 -18.73 38.36 -20.16
CA MET A 1 -19.31 38.48 -21.52
C MET A 1 -20.76 37.99 -21.52
N PHE A 2 -21.65 38.64 -20.78
CA PHE A 2 -23.04 38.19 -20.60
C PHE A 2 -24.00 39.21 -21.22
N ALA A 3 -23.99 39.31 -22.55
CA ALA A 3 -24.92 40.12 -23.35
C ALA A 3 -24.81 39.76 -24.84
N ARG A 4 -24.79 38.47 -25.19
CA ARG A 4 -24.90 38.10 -26.61
C ARG A 4 -26.33 38.38 -27.04
N ARG A 5 -26.50 39.17 -28.11
CA ARG A 5 -27.80 39.34 -28.74
C ARG A 5 -28.26 37.98 -29.29
N PRO A 6 -29.51 37.57 -29.08
CA PRO A 6 -30.04 36.38 -29.73
C PRO A 6 -29.93 36.53 -31.25
N ASN A 7 -29.70 35.42 -31.96
CA ASN A 7 -29.72 35.44 -33.41
C ASN A 7 -31.08 35.94 -33.89
N GLU A 8 -31.07 36.75 -34.94
CA GLU A 8 -32.28 37.21 -35.60
C GLU A 8 -32.92 36.03 -36.35
N ASN A 9 -34.24 35.87 -36.23
CA ASN A 9 -35.02 34.90 -37.01
C ASN A 9 -35.10 35.37 -38.48
N LYS A 10 -33.99 35.23 -39.19
CA LYS A 10 -33.91 35.49 -40.64
C LYS A 10 -34.37 34.26 -41.40
N ASP A 11 -35.19 34.46 -42.42
CA ASP A 11 -35.51 33.41 -43.38
C ASP A 11 -34.33 33.23 -44.34
N TYR A 12 -33.70 32.05 -44.27
CA TYR A 12 -32.54 31.69 -45.08
C TYR A 12 -32.92 30.88 -46.33
N ASN A 13 -34.20 30.64 -46.60
CA ASN A 13 -34.65 29.79 -47.72
C ASN A 13 -34.15 30.25 -49.11
N ASN A 14 -33.93 31.56 -49.30
CA ASN A 14 -33.47 32.14 -50.56
C ASN A 14 -32.00 32.62 -50.55
N VAL A 15 -31.25 32.33 -49.49
CA VAL A 15 -29.82 32.66 -49.48
C VAL A 15 -29.12 31.68 -50.41
N LEU A 16 -28.60 32.19 -51.53
CA LEU A 16 -27.72 31.44 -52.42
C LEU A 16 -26.61 30.81 -51.59
N ASP A 17 -26.67 29.50 -51.47
CA ASP A 17 -25.71 28.73 -50.71
C ASP A 17 -24.35 28.84 -51.41
N LYS A 18 -23.51 29.76 -50.92
CA LYS A 18 -22.15 29.98 -51.42
C LYS A 18 -21.27 28.72 -51.23
N THR A 19 -21.77 27.68 -50.57
CA THR A 19 -21.06 26.43 -50.28
C THR A 19 -21.31 25.31 -51.28
N LYS A 20 -22.15 25.49 -52.32
CA LYS A 20 -22.25 24.52 -53.41
C LYS A 20 -20.93 24.51 -54.20
N SER A 21 -19.99 23.66 -53.77
CA SER A 21 -18.80 23.34 -54.55
C SER A 21 -19.28 22.80 -55.90
N SER A 22 -18.67 23.28 -56.98
CA SER A 22 -18.93 22.77 -58.34
C SER A 22 -18.32 21.38 -58.57
N GLU A 23 -17.82 20.76 -57.51
CA GLU A 23 -17.09 19.51 -57.56
C GLU A 23 -18.03 18.36 -57.89
N THR A 24 -17.57 17.51 -58.80
CA THR A 24 -18.28 16.29 -59.16
C THR A 24 -18.21 15.28 -58.01
N MET A 25 -19.22 14.40 -57.89
CA MET A 25 -19.26 13.37 -56.83
C MET A 25 -17.97 12.54 -56.76
N LYS A 26 -17.37 12.23 -57.92
CA LYS A 26 -16.08 11.50 -57.99
C LYS A 26 -14.93 12.27 -57.32
N GLN A 27 -14.87 13.59 -57.47
CA GLN A 27 -13.83 14.42 -56.85
C GLN A 27 -13.98 14.44 -55.32
N LEU A 28 -15.21 14.52 -54.82
CA LEU A 28 -15.50 14.43 -53.40
C LEU A 28 -15.09 13.07 -52.81
N GLU A 29 -15.42 11.98 -53.50
CA GLU A 29 -15.01 10.63 -53.11
C GLU A 29 -13.48 10.50 -53.05
N THR A 30 -12.76 10.99 -54.07
CA THR A 30 -11.29 10.96 -54.06
C THR A 30 -10.69 11.73 -52.89
N ARG A 31 -11.25 12.91 -52.56
CA ARG A 31 -10.79 13.73 -51.45
C ARG A 31 -11.08 13.10 -50.09
N ILE A 32 -12.24 12.47 -49.93
CA ILE A 32 -12.60 11.73 -48.71
C ILE A 32 -11.62 10.58 -48.51
N ASN A 33 -11.32 9.82 -49.57
CA ASN A 33 -10.36 8.72 -49.51
C ASN A 33 -8.96 9.22 -49.19
N GLU A 34 -8.48 10.25 -49.87
CA GLU A 34 -7.17 10.87 -49.60
C GLU A 34 -7.07 11.35 -48.15
N PHE A 35 -8.10 12.01 -47.62
CA PHE A 35 -8.15 12.44 -46.22
C PHE A 35 -8.14 11.25 -45.25
N ASN A 36 -8.90 10.20 -45.54
CA ASN A 36 -8.97 9.00 -44.71
C ASN A 36 -7.65 8.24 -44.67
N ASP A 37 -6.91 8.21 -45.78
CA ASP A 37 -5.65 7.49 -45.91
C ASP A 37 -4.46 8.26 -45.34
N THR A 38 -4.51 9.61 -45.38
CA THR A 38 -3.36 10.44 -44.97
C THR A 38 -3.57 11.11 -43.61
N VAL A 39 -4.69 11.82 -43.43
CA VAL A 39 -4.89 12.71 -42.29
C VAL A 39 -5.38 11.94 -41.06
N LEU A 40 -6.34 11.03 -41.22
CA LEU A 40 -6.88 10.27 -40.08
C LEU A 40 -5.82 9.42 -39.35
N PRO A 41 -4.91 8.70 -40.04
CA PRO A 41 -3.84 7.97 -39.38
C PRO A 41 -2.89 8.90 -38.63
N ALA A 42 -2.48 10.01 -39.24
CA ALA A 42 -1.61 11.01 -38.59
C ALA A 42 -2.25 11.60 -37.33
N ILE A 43 -3.55 11.89 -37.36
CA ILE A 43 -4.31 12.34 -36.18
C ILE A 43 -4.38 11.24 -35.12
N ARG A 44 -4.66 9.98 -35.51
CA ARG A 44 -4.69 8.84 -34.58
C ARG A 44 -3.36 8.64 -33.88
N GLU A 45 -2.24 8.73 -34.58
CA GLU A 45 -0.89 8.63 -34.00
C GLU A 45 -0.62 9.78 -33.02
N LYS A 46 -0.98 11.01 -33.40
CA LYS A 46 -0.85 12.18 -32.52
C LYS A 46 -1.69 12.03 -31.24
N ILE A 47 -2.90 11.50 -31.35
CA ILE A 47 -3.75 11.21 -30.20
C ILE A 47 -3.13 10.10 -29.34
N LYS A 48 -2.67 9.00 -29.93
CA LYS A 48 -2.02 7.89 -29.22
C LYS A 48 -0.80 8.35 -28.43
N THR A 49 0.08 9.14 -29.05
CA THR A 49 1.29 9.67 -28.39
C THR A 49 0.93 10.62 -27.24
N SER A 50 -0.03 11.52 -27.44
CA SER A 50 -0.54 12.41 -26.39
C SER A 50 -1.17 11.65 -25.22
N GLN A 51 -2.00 10.64 -25.52
CA GLN A 51 -2.60 9.77 -24.52
C GLN A 51 -1.55 8.94 -23.77
N ALA A 52 -0.56 8.39 -24.46
CA ALA A 52 0.54 7.63 -23.86
C ALA A 52 1.34 8.49 -22.88
N ALA A 53 1.76 9.69 -23.30
CA ALA A 53 2.47 10.63 -22.43
C ALA A 53 1.64 11.04 -21.20
N SER A 54 0.32 11.21 -21.37
CA SER A 54 -0.59 11.51 -20.26
C SER A 54 -0.74 10.33 -19.30
N ARG A 55 -0.85 9.11 -19.84
CA ARG A 55 -0.89 7.85 -19.09
C ARG A 55 0.39 7.65 -18.27
N ASP A 56 1.55 7.89 -18.87
CA ASP A 56 2.84 7.69 -18.19
C ASP A 56 3.02 8.68 -17.03
N LYS A 57 2.64 9.96 -17.22
CA LYS A 57 2.60 10.95 -16.12
C LYS A 57 1.64 10.54 -15.00
N PHE A 58 0.46 10.01 -15.35
CA PHE A 58 -0.49 9.52 -14.36
C PHE A 58 0.07 8.33 -13.58
N ASN A 59 0.70 7.36 -14.27
CA ASN A 59 1.31 6.18 -13.66
C ASN A 59 2.53 6.52 -12.77
N GLN A 60 3.28 7.57 -13.07
CA GLN A 60 4.36 8.05 -12.20
C GLN A 60 3.85 8.51 -10.84
N THR A 61 2.65 9.09 -10.78
CA THR A 61 2.07 9.63 -9.56
C THR A 61 1.12 8.65 -8.85
N HIS A 62 0.57 7.69 -9.59
CA HIS A 62 -0.37 6.69 -9.07
C HIS A 62 0.25 5.31 -9.14
N ARG A 63 0.44 4.67 -7.98
CA ARG A 63 0.87 3.26 -7.91
C ARG A 63 -0.30 2.34 -8.24
N ILE A 64 -0.52 2.10 -9.53
CA ILE A 64 -1.59 1.25 -10.05
C ILE A 64 -1.09 -0.20 -10.16
N PRO A 65 -1.77 -1.19 -9.57
CA PRO A 65 -1.46 -2.60 -9.79
C PRO A 65 -1.68 -2.97 -11.27
N THR A 66 -0.70 -3.64 -11.89
CA THR A 66 -0.76 -4.02 -13.32
C THR A 66 -1.69 -5.20 -13.57
N ASP A 67 -1.63 -6.22 -12.72
CA ASP A 67 -2.56 -7.33 -12.75
C ASP A 67 -2.85 -7.86 -11.35
N ILE A 68 -4.14 -8.00 -11.05
CA ILE A 68 -4.65 -8.50 -9.78
C ILE A 68 -5.32 -9.84 -10.07
N PRO A 69 -4.85 -10.95 -9.48
CA PRO A 69 -5.44 -12.25 -9.73
C PRO A 69 -6.85 -12.33 -9.13
N THR A 70 -7.68 -13.16 -9.75
CA THR A 70 -9.00 -13.49 -9.21
C THR A 70 -8.85 -14.22 -7.88
N GLY A 71 -9.69 -13.89 -6.90
CA GLY A 71 -9.62 -14.42 -5.53
C GLY A 71 -8.80 -13.57 -4.58
N SER A 72 -8.02 -12.59 -5.05
CA SER A 72 -7.31 -11.66 -4.17
C SER A 72 -8.27 -10.77 -3.38
N GLN A 73 -7.94 -10.54 -2.11
CA GLN A 73 -8.62 -9.56 -1.27
C GLN A 73 -8.08 -8.16 -1.52
N VAL A 74 -8.99 -7.20 -1.63
CA VAL A 74 -8.69 -5.83 -1.98
C VAL A 74 -9.54 -4.85 -1.16
N THR A 75 -8.98 -3.68 -0.89
CA THR A 75 -9.74 -2.53 -0.38
C THR A 75 -9.96 -1.49 -1.47
N LEU A 76 -11.00 -0.68 -1.33
CA LEU A 76 -11.37 0.35 -2.30
C LEU A 76 -11.07 1.75 -1.81
N LYS A 77 -10.41 2.58 -2.62
CA LYS A 77 -10.22 4.01 -2.31
C LYS A 77 -11.59 4.71 -2.30
N ASN A 78 -11.90 5.37 -1.18
CA ASN A 78 -13.12 6.14 -1.02
C ASN A 78 -13.02 7.47 -1.80
N VAL A 79 -13.68 7.53 -2.94
CA VAL A 79 -13.75 8.75 -3.78
C VAL A 79 -14.74 9.76 -3.19
N ASN A 80 -15.77 9.29 -2.50
CA ASN A 80 -16.85 10.12 -1.93
C ASN A 80 -16.54 10.56 -0.48
N ARG A 81 -15.26 10.64 -0.14
CA ARG A 81 -14.81 11.04 1.18
C ARG A 81 -15.07 12.53 1.38
N VAL A 82 -15.93 12.88 2.34
CA VAL A 82 -16.30 14.28 2.61
C VAL A 82 -15.51 14.82 3.79
N ALA A 83 -15.43 14.07 4.89
CA ALA A 83 -14.73 14.48 6.09
C ALA A 83 -13.30 13.91 6.17
N LYS A 84 -12.45 14.56 6.98
CA LYS A 84 -11.09 14.05 7.24
C LYS A 84 -11.10 12.79 8.10
N SER A 85 -12.12 12.61 8.94
CA SER A 85 -12.33 11.40 9.76
C SER A 85 -12.75 10.18 8.91
N ASP A 86 -13.33 10.41 7.74
CA ASP A 86 -13.80 9.32 6.89
C ASP A 86 -12.63 8.48 6.39
N PRO A 87 -12.80 7.15 6.29
CA PRO A 87 -11.73 6.26 5.88
C PRO A 87 -11.34 6.50 4.41
N LEU A 88 -10.03 6.50 4.15
CA LEU A 88 -9.49 6.64 2.80
C LEU A 88 -9.71 5.38 1.95
N TYR A 89 -9.72 4.20 2.60
CA TYR A 89 -9.99 2.92 1.97
C TYR A 89 -11.15 2.24 2.70
N VAL A 90 -12.07 1.64 1.94
CA VAL A 90 -13.33 1.08 2.43
C VAL A 90 -13.43 -0.37 1.99
N GLY A 91 -13.93 -1.20 2.91
CA GLY A 91 -14.36 -2.57 2.68
C GLY A 91 -13.23 -3.53 2.32
N ASN A 92 -13.48 -4.80 2.57
CA ASN A 92 -12.66 -5.93 2.16
C ASN A 92 -13.44 -6.71 1.10
N TYR A 93 -13.02 -6.54 -0.15
CA TYR A 93 -13.68 -7.16 -1.29
C TYR A 93 -12.80 -8.23 -1.91
N THR A 94 -13.42 -9.21 -2.57
CA THR A 94 -12.72 -10.25 -3.30
C THR A 94 -12.86 -10.02 -4.80
N VAL A 95 -11.75 -10.12 -5.53
CA VAL A 95 -11.77 -9.98 -6.99
C VAL A 95 -12.42 -11.21 -7.62
N LYS A 96 -13.55 -11.04 -8.31
CA LYS A 96 -14.20 -12.15 -9.04
C LYS A 96 -13.64 -12.33 -10.43
N ARG A 97 -13.53 -11.24 -11.20
CA ARG A 97 -13.02 -11.26 -12.58
C ARG A 97 -12.56 -9.88 -13.04
N LYS A 98 -11.70 -9.88 -14.07
CA LYS A 98 -11.32 -8.70 -14.86
C LYS A 98 -12.23 -8.58 -16.08
N THR A 99 -12.64 -7.36 -16.43
CA THR A 99 -13.39 -7.07 -17.66
C THR A 99 -12.43 -6.87 -18.84
N GLN A 100 -12.95 -6.91 -20.07
CA GLN A 100 -12.15 -6.64 -21.27
C GLN A 100 -11.53 -5.22 -21.26
N GLY A 101 -12.22 -4.26 -20.62
CA GLY A 101 -11.73 -2.89 -20.42
C GLY A 101 -10.74 -2.72 -19.26
N GLY A 102 -10.30 -3.81 -18.62
CA GLY A 102 -9.31 -3.77 -17.54
C GLY A 102 -9.83 -3.30 -16.18
N SER A 103 -11.15 -3.15 -16.02
CA SER A 103 -11.78 -2.93 -14.70
C SER A 103 -12.07 -4.26 -14.02
N TYR A 104 -12.32 -4.24 -12.71
CA TYR A 104 -12.56 -5.43 -11.92
C TYR A 104 -13.98 -5.47 -11.37
N VAL A 105 -14.57 -6.67 -11.42
CA VAL A 105 -15.82 -6.98 -10.74
C VAL A 105 -15.46 -7.57 -9.38
N LEU A 106 -15.96 -6.92 -8.34
CA LEU A 106 -15.67 -7.27 -6.96
C LEU A 106 -16.89 -7.88 -6.29
N VAL A 107 -16.62 -8.69 -5.28
CA VAL A 107 -17.62 -9.38 -4.46
C VAL A 107 -17.40 -8.98 -3.01
N ASP A 108 -18.50 -8.73 -2.31
CA ASP A 108 -18.49 -8.42 -0.87
C ASP A 108 -18.37 -9.70 -0.02
N ALA A 109 -18.20 -9.55 1.30
CA ALA A 109 -18.09 -10.68 2.24
C ALA A 109 -19.30 -11.63 2.21
N THR A 110 -20.48 -11.13 1.84
CA THR A 110 -21.72 -11.90 1.68
C THR A 110 -21.77 -12.72 0.38
N GLY A 111 -20.82 -12.55 -0.53
CA GLY A 111 -20.86 -13.14 -1.87
C GLY A 111 -21.64 -12.32 -2.90
N ALA A 112 -22.25 -11.20 -2.50
CA ALA A 112 -22.95 -10.29 -3.40
C ALA A 112 -21.95 -9.53 -4.30
N LEU A 113 -22.32 -9.33 -5.57
CA LEU A 113 -21.52 -8.53 -6.50
C LEU A 113 -21.68 -7.05 -6.21
N LEU A 114 -20.58 -6.31 -6.30
CA LEU A 114 -20.64 -4.86 -6.32
C LEU A 114 -21.40 -4.41 -7.58
N PRO A 115 -22.32 -3.44 -7.48
CA PRO A 115 -23.15 -3.00 -8.61
C PRO A 115 -22.35 -2.29 -9.72
N ARG A 116 -21.11 -1.87 -9.44
CA ARG A 116 -20.25 -1.16 -10.39
C ARG A 116 -18.93 -1.88 -10.60
N ASP A 117 -18.39 -1.74 -11.81
CA ASP A 117 -17.01 -2.12 -12.10
C ASP A 117 -16.05 -1.10 -11.49
N VAL A 118 -14.94 -1.59 -10.95
CA VAL A 118 -13.95 -0.75 -10.28
C VAL A 118 -12.64 -0.70 -11.09
N PRO A 119 -12.12 0.50 -11.41
CA PRO A 119 -10.84 0.62 -12.11
C PRO A 119 -9.66 0.27 -11.19
N PRO A 120 -8.54 -0.25 -11.74
CA PRO A 120 -7.37 -0.64 -10.95
C PRO A 120 -6.78 0.48 -10.07
N SER A 121 -6.93 1.75 -10.48
CA SER A 121 -6.45 2.92 -9.73
C SER A 121 -7.19 3.17 -8.40
N GLN A 122 -8.40 2.60 -8.24
CA GLN A 122 -9.18 2.67 -7.01
C GLN A 122 -8.96 1.44 -6.11
N ILE A 123 -8.23 0.43 -6.58
CA ILE A 123 -8.07 -0.85 -5.89
C ILE A 123 -6.71 -0.87 -5.19
N LYS A 124 -6.72 -1.26 -3.92
CA LYS A 124 -5.51 -1.55 -3.16
C LYS A 124 -5.54 -3.00 -2.73
N VAL A 125 -4.63 -3.79 -3.27
CA VAL A 125 -4.46 -5.19 -2.90
C VAL A 125 -4.04 -5.26 -1.43
N ILE A 126 -4.77 -6.08 -0.67
CA ILE A 126 -4.38 -6.43 0.69
C ILE A 126 -3.45 -7.62 0.53
N SER A 127 -2.14 -7.39 0.61
CA SER A 127 -1.20 -8.51 0.65
C SER A 127 -1.52 -9.38 1.85
N GLN A 128 -1.56 -10.69 1.63
CA GLN A 128 -1.82 -11.70 2.66
C GLN A 128 -0.82 -11.57 3.84
N GLU A 129 0.38 -11.07 3.58
CA GLU A 129 1.43 -10.78 4.57
C GLU A 129 1.01 -9.79 5.68
N VAL A 130 0.08 -8.85 5.42
CA VAL A 130 -0.39 -7.89 6.43
C VAL A 130 -1.47 -8.48 7.34
N SER A 131 -2.10 -9.58 6.93
CA SER A 131 -2.93 -10.40 7.84
C SER A 131 -2.09 -11.43 8.61
N LEU A 132 -0.85 -11.66 8.18
CA LEU A 132 0.14 -12.55 8.81
C LEU A 132 1.10 -11.81 9.74
N SER A 133 0.92 -10.52 10.05
CA SER A 133 1.66 -9.90 11.17
C SER A 133 1.16 -10.36 12.56
N ASN A 134 0.19 -11.28 12.59
CA ASN A 134 -0.11 -12.15 13.74
C ASN A 134 0.32 -13.62 13.47
N THR A 135 1.15 -13.84 12.45
CA THR A 135 1.65 -15.16 11.99
C THR A 135 3.14 -15.08 11.67
N ASP A 136 3.89 -14.21 12.34
CA ASP A 136 5.05 -14.77 13.05
C ASP A 136 4.44 -15.55 14.21
N GLN A 137 4.08 -16.82 13.96
CA GLN A 137 3.96 -17.81 15.01
C GLN A 137 5.36 -17.95 15.63
N SER A 138 5.79 -16.94 16.37
CA SER A 138 6.62 -17.17 17.54
C SER A 138 5.71 -17.98 18.45
N GLU A 139 5.72 -19.30 18.27
CA GLU A 139 5.02 -20.23 19.14
C GLU A 139 5.53 -19.97 20.55
N SER A 140 4.73 -19.24 21.33
CA SER A 140 5.03 -18.93 22.71
C SER A 140 4.60 -20.12 23.54
N TYR A 141 5.56 -20.76 24.20
CA TYR A 141 5.31 -21.89 25.10
C TYR A 141 5.40 -21.45 26.56
N ASP A 142 4.56 -22.04 27.41
CA ASP A 142 4.58 -21.78 28.84
C ASP A 142 5.82 -22.43 29.49
N VAL A 143 6.60 -21.61 30.19
CA VAL A 143 7.76 -22.08 30.97
C VAL A 143 7.31 -22.58 32.33
N GLU A 144 7.68 -23.82 32.68
CA GLU A 144 7.49 -24.36 34.03
C GLU A 144 8.57 -23.85 34.98
N ALA A 145 9.84 -24.03 34.61
CA ALA A 145 10.98 -23.57 35.40
C ALA A 145 12.24 -23.41 34.55
N VAL A 146 13.16 -22.56 35.02
CA VAL A 146 14.55 -22.54 34.56
C VAL A 146 15.37 -23.42 35.49
N LEU A 147 16.09 -24.40 34.92
CA LEU A 147 16.84 -25.41 35.68
C LEU A 147 18.32 -25.03 35.84
N HIS A 148 18.93 -24.53 34.77
CA HIS A 148 20.36 -24.20 34.74
C HIS A 148 20.64 -22.95 33.91
N HIS A 149 21.81 -22.35 34.11
CA HIS A 149 22.36 -21.30 33.25
C HIS A 149 23.76 -21.69 32.78
N LYS A 150 24.17 -21.19 31.60
CA LYS A 150 25.55 -21.28 31.09
C LYS A 150 25.92 -20.00 30.34
N GLY A 151 27.21 -19.70 30.26
CA GLY A 151 27.73 -18.52 29.56
C GLY A 151 28.34 -17.48 30.51
N SER A 152 28.68 -16.32 29.95
CA SER A 152 29.29 -15.20 30.68
C SER A 152 28.25 -14.16 31.08
N PRO A 153 28.55 -13.31 32.08
CA PRO A 153 27.66 -12.22 32.48
C PRO A 153 27.23 -11.36 31.28
N GLY A 154 25.93 -11.28 31.05
CA GLY A 154 25.32 -10.55 29.91
C GLY A 154 24.96 -11.42 28.71
N ASN A 155 25.49 -12.64 28.59
CA ASN A 155 25.21 -13.59 27.50
C ASN A 155 24.83 -14.98 28.06
N TYR A 156 23.97 -15.01 29.08
CA TYR A 156 23.49 -16.27 29.65
C TYR A 156 22.45 -16.94 28.74
N LEU A 157 22.64 -18.24 28.57
CA LEU A 157 21.61 -19.16 28.07
C LEU A 157 21.03 -19.90 29.28
N TYR A 158 19.72 -20.10 29.26
CA TYR A 158 18.96 -20.75 30.33
C TYR A 158 18.36 -22.06 29.85
N LYS A 159 18.53 -23.15 30.59
CA LYS A 159 17.87 -24.43 30.30
C LYS A 159 16.43 -24.36 30.81
N VAL A 160 15.47 -24.42 29.89
CA VAL A 160 14.04 -24.24 30.15
C VAL A 160 13.35 -25.59 30.23
N ARG A 161 12.64 -25.84 31.33
CA ARG A 161 11.61 -26.89 31.41
C ARG A 161 10.29 -26.32 30.91
N TRP A 162 9.77 -26.89 29.85
CA TRP A 162 8.48 -26.50 29.27
C TRP A 162 7.33 -27.18 30.00
N LYS A 163 6.27 -26.42 30.28
CA LYS A 163 5.12 -26.91 31.04
C LYS A 163 4.39 -28.00 30.25
N GLY A 164 4.32 -29.20 30.82
CA GLY A 164 3.65 -30.36 30.20
C GLY A 164 4.54 -31.19 29.27
N TYR A 165 5.84 -30.88 29.21
CA TYR A 165 6.83 -31.62 28.43
C TYR A 165 7.88 -32.27 29.34
N GLY A 166 8.57 -33.29 28.82
CA GLY A 166 9.56 -34.06 29.58
C GLY A 166 10.95 -33.42 29.60
N GLU A 167 11.89 -34.07 30.26
CA GLU A 167 13.31 -33.66 30.28
C GLU A 167 13.97 -33.72 28.90
N GLU A 168 13.43 -34.58 28.04
CA GLU A 168 13.87 -34.79 26.66
C GLU A 168 13.68 -33.52 25.81
N ASP A 169 12.71 -32.69 26.18
CA ASP A 169 12.30 -31.49 25.45
C ASP A 169 12.93 -30.21 26.01
N ASP A 170 13.76 -30.30 27.06
CA ASP A 170 14.42 -29.12 27.66
C ASP A 170 15.39 -28.45 26.67
N THR A 171 15.15 -27.18 26.33
CA THR A 171 16.01 -26.40 25.42
C THR A 171 16.79 -25.29 26.13
N TRP A 172 17.86 -24.81 25.48
CA TRP A 172 18.68 -23.69 25.97
C TRP A 172 18.28 -22.39 25.28
N GLU A 173 17.61 -21.51 26.01
CA GLU A 173 17.08 -20.26 25.47
C GLU A 173 17.84 -19.02 26.01
N PRO A 174 18.17 -18.04 25.16
CA PRO A 174 18.69 -16.74 25.59
C PRO A 174 17.65 -15.91 26.34
N ALA A 175 18.12 -15.00 27.19
CA ALA A 175 17.26 -14.09 27.95
C ALA A 175 16.30 -13.24 27.07
N SER A 176 16.66 -13.00 25.81
CA SER A 176 15.84 -12.27 24.83
C SER A 176 14.61 -13.02 24.33
N HIS A 177 14.56 -14.35 24.48
CA HIS A 177 13.40 -15.15 24.07
C HIS A 177 12.29 -15.21 25.13
N PHE A 178 12.55 -14.73 26.36
CA PHE A 178 11.56 -14.73 27.42
C PHE A 178 10.70 -13.47 27.36
N HIS A 179 9.37 -13.66 27.33
CA HIS A 179 8.40 -12.56 27.46
C HIS A 179 8.28 -12.04 28.90
N ASP A 180 8.51 -12.89 29.90
CA ASP A 180 8.50 -12.55 31.33
C ASP A 180 9.80 -13.00 32.00
N TYR A 181 10.39 -12.13 32.83
CA TYR A 181 11.62 -12.40 33.56
C TYR A 181 11.40 -13.16 34.87
N ARG A 182 10.15 -13.37 35.31
CA ARG A 182 9.85 -14.09 36.57
C ARG A 182 10.49 -15.48 36.69
N PRO A 183 10.50 -16.36 35.65
CA PRO A 183 11.16 -17.67 35.75
C PRO A 183 12.66 -17.56 36.01
N ILE A 184 13.32 -16.61 35.35
CA ILE A 184 14.76 -16.33 35.51
C ILE A 184 15.02 -15.77 36.91
N GLN A 185 14.19 -14.84 37.41
CA GLN A 185 14.33 -14.29 38.76
C GLN A 185 14.20 -15.38 39.83
N LYS A 186 13.17 -16.24 39.73
CA LYS A 186 12.97 -17.38 40.64
C LYS A 186 14.15 -18.35 40.63
N TYR A 187 14.81 -18.51 39.49
CA TYR A 187 16.01 -19.34 39.39
C TYR A 187 17.19 -18.71 40.14
N TRP A 188 17.48 -17.44 39.89
CA TRP A 188 18.58 -16.73 40.58
C TRP A 188 18.35 -16.61 42.09
N SER A 189 17.12 -16.41 42.55
CA SER A 189 16.80 -16.45 43.99
C SER A 189 17.17 -17.80 44.61
N ARG A 190 16.80 -18.91 43.97
CA ARG A 190 17.14 -20.27 44.42
C ARG A 190 18.65 -20.51 44.46
N ILE A 191 19.38 -20.06 43.43
CA ILE A 191 20.85 -20.19 43.40
C ILE A 191 21.51 -19.33 44.48
N SER A 192 21.02 -18.10 44.70
CA SER A 192 21.56 -17.21 45.74
C SER A 192 21.32 -17.71 47.17
N GLU A 193 20.27 -18.49 47.38
CA GLU A 193 19.97 -19.14 48.66
C GLU A 193 20.81 -20.42 48.88
N GLN A 194 21.25 -21.08 47.81
CA GLN A 194 22.03 -22.32 47.86
C GLN A 194 23.56 -22.10 47.90
N GLU A 195 24.05 -20.95 47.45
CA GLU A 195 25.48 -20.58 47.51
C GLU A 195 25.72 -19.48 48.56
N PRO A 196 25.89 -19.79 49.86
CA PRO A 196 26.52 -18.85 50.76
C PRO A 196 28.04 -18.85 50.47
N ALA A 197 28.54 -17.72 49.99
CA ALA A 197 29.96 -17.38 49.82
C ALA A 197 30.68 -17.86 48.54
N ARG A 198 30.35 -17.25 47.39
CA ARG A 198 31.39 -16.81 46.45
C ARG A 198 31.17 -15.35 46.07
N GLU A 199 32.12 -14.55 46.54
CA GLU A 199 32.26 -13.11 46.47
C GLU A 199 31.91 -12.54 45.07
N VAL A 200 30.75 -11.87 44.95
CA VAL A 200 30.48 -10.96 43.84
C VAL A 200 30.77 -9.55 44.33
N GLN A 201 31.95 -9.06 43.96
CA GLN A 201 32.33 -7.66 44.13
C GLN A 201 31.30 -6.78 43.42
N LEU A 202 30.63 -5.95 44.23
CA LEU A 202 29.76 -4.86 43.79
C LEU A 202 30.60 -3.85 42.98
N VAL A 203 30.44 -3.82 41.66
CA VAL A 203 30.92 -2.70 40.84
C VAL A 203 29.93 -1.53 41.03
N PRO A 204 30.41 -0.31 41.36
CA PRO A 204 29.56 0.80 41.74
C PRO A 204 28.76 1.32 40.54
N LYS A 205 27.50 1.68 40.80
CA LYS A 205 26.62 2.42 39.87
C LYS A 205 27.30 3.72 39.47
N LYS A 206 27.74 3.84 38.20
CA LYS A 206 28.03 5.14 37.59
C LYS A 206 26.73 5.75 37.09
N ASP A 207 26.26 6.72 37.86
CA ASP A 207 25.23 7.66 37.47
C ASP A 207 25.70 8.44 36.23
N THR A 208 25.00 8.30 35.10
CA THR A 208 25.22 9.17 33.93
C THR A 208 23.89 9.65 33.38
N THR A 209 23.33 10.65 34.05
CA THR A 209 22.41 11.60 33.42
C THR A 209 23.12 12.31 32.26
N LYS A 210 22.99 11.82 31.02
CA LYS A 210 23.33 12.57 29.81
C LYS A 210 22.08 13.10 29.13
N LYS A 211 21.85 14.39 29.37
CA LYS A 211 21.04 15.34 28.59
C LYS A 211 21.08 15.01 27.08
N ARG A 212 19.94 14.62 26.50
CA ARG A 212 19.75 14.57 25.04
C ARG A 212 19.66 16.00 24.52
N LYS A 213 20.69 16.48 23.81
CA LYS A 213 20.57 17.69 22.98
C LYS A 213 19.74 17.34 21.75
N ASN A 214 18.57 17.98 21.66
CA ASN A 214 17.67 17.90 20.53
C ASN A 214 18.27 18.76 19.40
N VAL A 215 18.68 18.16 18.28
CA VAL A 215 19.06 18.91 17.07
C VAL A 215 17.94 18.70 16.05
N HIS A 216 17.02 19.67 16.02
CA HIS A 216 16.11 19.86 14.89
C HIS A 216 16.95 20.22 13.65
N ARG A 217 17.01 19.31 12.68
CA ARG A 217 17.45 19.63 11.32
C ARG A 217 16.30 20.31 10.59
N ASN A 218 16.33 21.64 10.53
CA ASN A 218 15.54 22.41 9.59
C ASN A 218 16.09 22.18 8.18
N VAL A 219 15.34 21.45 7.36
CA VAL A 219 15.57 21.39 5.90
C VAL A 219 14.92 22.62 5.29
N THR A 220 15.74 23.62 4.92
CA THR A 220 15.29 24.78 4.16
C THR A 220 15.06 24.37 2.71
N ASN A 221 13.82 24.58 2.26
CA ASN A 221 13.37 24.33 0.90
C ASN A 221 13.71 25.57 0.05
N SER A 222 14.67 25.46 -0.88
CA SER A 222 14.98 26.53 -1.82
C SER A 222 13.96 26.53 -2.97
N LYS A 223 12.99 27.43 -2.89
CA LYS A 223 12.12 27.80 -4.01
C LYS A 223 12.97 28.49 -5.08
N ARG A 224 13.15 27.80 -6.21
CA ARG A 224 13.68 28.38 -7.45
C ARG A 224 12.51 29.03 -8.19
N ASN A 225 12.41 30.36 -8.10
CA ASN A 225 11.60 31.16 -9.02
C ASN A 225 12.23 31.04 -10.42
N ARG A 226 11.42 30.68 -11.42
CA ARG A 226 11.70 30.99 -12.82
C ARG A 226 10.67 32.02 -13.28
N ARG A 227 11.21 33.13 -13.78
CA ARG A 227 10.55 34.04 -14.71
C ARG A 227 10.32 33.32 -16.03
#